data_AF-A0A0D2L4X0-F1
#
_entry.id   AF-A0A0D2L4X0-F1
#
_cell.length_a   1.000
_cell.length_b   1.000
_cell.length_c   1.000
_cell.angle_alpha   90.00
_cell.angle_beta   90.00
_cell.angle_gamma   90.00
#
_symmetry.space_group_name_H-M   'P 1'
#
loop_
_entity.id
_entity.type
_entity.pdbx_description
1 polymer ?
#
loop_
_entity_poly.entity_id
_entity_poly.type
_entity_poly.pdbx_seq_one_letter_code
_entity_poly.pdbx_strand_id
1 'polypeptide(L)'
;MGLGGTSLDHLRCPSMYPSMPSSLSYNVYSRRHKRGKNIKVGDVVVFESPIFLRGIACKRVIGMPGDYVLRDPHLSPTVGGAPIPGLYEGDAVREEPVMVQVPEGHVWVAGDNLSYSRDSRFYGPVPMALITGKTLYVGDGYFNWTSFRKPQLQTVTVSDDRSHAPVEREVALEDTQAP
;
A
#
# COMPACT_ATOMS: atom_id res chain seq x y z
N MET A 1 22.05 -21.86 -9.85
CA MET A 1 21.65 -21.44 -8.49
C MET A 1 22.06 -19.99 -8.27
N GLY A 2 21.14 -19.03 -8.43
CA GLY A 2 21.45 -17.61 -8.23
C GLY A 2 21.33 -17.25 -6.76
N LEU A 3 22.40 -16.71 -6.17
CA LEU A 3 22.45 -16.21 -4.80
C LEU A 3 21.24 -15.31 -4.53
N GLY A 4 20.34 -15.77 -3.66
CA GLY A 4 19.22 -14.97 -3.17
C GLY A 4 19.75 -13.89 -2.24
N GLY A 5 20.25 -12.80 -2.83
CA GLY A 5 20.91 -11.71 -2.13
C GLY A 5 19.91 -10.78 -1.44
N THR A 6 20.14 -10.53 -0.16
CA THR A 6 19.69 -9.32 0.53
C THR A 6 20.53 -8.15 0.05
N SER A 7 19.91 -7.01 -0.24
CA SER A 7 20.61 -5.78 -0.61
C SER A 7 20.39 -4.71 0.46
N LEU A 8 21.45 -3.95 0.71
CA LEU A 8 21.48 -2.81 1.62
C LEU A 8 21.57 -1.55 0.77
N ASP A 9 20.50 -0.76 0.72
CA ASP A 9 20.51 0.51 0.01
C ASP A 9 20.18 1.65 0.99
N HIS A 10 20.85 2.79 0.80
CA HIS A 10 20.52 4.02 1.50
C HIS A 10 19.36 4.71 0.77
N LEU A 11 18.14 4.27 1.07
CA LEU A 11 16.91 4.80 0.49
C LEU A 11 16.32 5.89 1.38
N ARG A 12 16.43 7.15 0.96
CA ARG A 12 15.73 8.27 1.60
C ARG A 12 14.24 8.19 1.26
N CYS A 13 13.40 7.87 2.24
CA CYS A 13 11.96 7.73 2.05
C CYS A 13 11.14 8.51 3.10
N PRO A 14 11.09 9.86 3.01
CA PRO A 14 10.34 10.71 3.95
C PRO A 14 8.84 10.36 4.04
N SER A 15 8.29 9.76 2.98
CA SER A 15 6.90 9.35 2.90
C SER A 15 6.53 8.14 3.80
N MET A 16 7.51 7.52 4.44
CA MET A 16 7.31 6.35 5.30
C MET A 16 7.50 6.69 6.78
N TYR A 17 7.54 7.98 7.13
CA TYR A 17 7.52 8.41 8.53
C TYR A 17 6.21 8.00 9.21
N PRO A 18 6.22 7.48 10.46
CA PRO A 18 7.35 7.31 11.37
C PRO A 18 8.16 6.01 11.18
N SER A 19 7.67 5.06 10.38
CA SER A 19 8.33 3.75 10.15
C SER A 19 9.73 3.85 9.55
N MET A 20 10.05 4.95 8.84
CA MET A 20 11.40 5.27 8.34
C MET A 20 11.75 6.75 8.58
N PRO A 21 12.50 7.09 9.65
CA PRO A 21 13.00 8.45 9.87
C PRO A 21 14.09 8.83 8.85
N SER A 22 14.02 10.06 8.35
CA SER A 22 14.39 10.38 6.97
C SER A 22 15.85 10.76 6.66
N SER A 23 16.79 10.71 7.61
CA SER A 23 18.14 11.26 7.37
C SER A 23 19.30 10.28 7.48
N LEU A 24 19.21 9.22 8.30
CA LEU A 24 20.30 8.26 8.49
C LEU A 24 19.85 6.78 8.50
N SER A 25 18.59 6.49 8.21
CA SER A 25 18.11 5.11 8.22
C SER A 25 18.55 4.32 6.99
N TYR A 26 19.06 3.12 7.23
CA TYR A 26 19.35 2.10 6.22
C TYR A 26 18.13 1.21 6.03
N ASN A 27 17.84 0.88 4.77
CA ASN A 27 16.82 -0.10 4.42
C ASN A 27 17.52 -1.38 3.97
N VAL A 28 17.24 -2.48 4.67
CA VAL A 28 17.63 -3.82 4.21
C VAL A 28 16.39 -4.45 3.59
N TYR A 29 16.49 -4.83 2.32
CA TYR A 29 15.42 -5.53 1.62
C TYR A 29 15.92 -6.82 0.96
N SER A 30 15.00 -7.76 0.84
CA SER A 30 15.23 -9.07 0.24
C SER A 30 14.73 -9.10 -1.20
N ARG A 31 15.64 -9.35 -2.14
CA ARG A 31 15.32 -9.56 -3.56
C ARG A 31 14.65 -10.91 -3.83
N ARG A 32 14.51 -11.78 -2.81
CA ARG A 32 13.74 -13.03 -2.95
C ARG A 32 12.27 -12.77 -3.25
N HIS A 33 11.77 -11.61 -2.82
CA HIS A 33 10.40 -11.14 -3.05
C HIS A 33 10.24 -10.29 -4.31
N LYS A 34 11.25 -10.26 -5.19
CA LYS A 34 11.17 -9.51 -6.46
C LYS A 34 9.95 -9.94 -7.28
N ARG A 35 9.41 -9.02 -8.06
CA ARG A 35 8.23 -9.25 -8.91
C ARG A 35 6.99 -9.69 -8.12
N GLY A 36 6.85 -9.23 -6.87
CA GLY A 36 5.67 -9.51 -6.06
C GLY A 36 5.63 -10.88 -5.36
N LYS A 37 6.72 -11.65 -5.37
CA LYS A 37 6.73 -13.00 -4.77
C LYS A 37 6.58 -12.95 -3.26
N ASN A 38 5.58 -13.67 -2.71
CA ASN A 38 5.35 -13.78 -1.28
C ASN A 38 5.30 -12.40 -0.57
N ILE A 39 4.56 -11.48 -1.17
CA ILE A 39 4.22 -10.18 -0.59
C ILE A 39 2.78 -10.25 -0.10
N LYS A 40 2.51 -9.59 1.03
CA LYS A 40 1.19 -9.53 1.65
C LYS A 40 0.82 -8.09 1.98
N VAL A 41 -0.48 -7.84 2.19
CA VAL A 41 -0.96 -6.59 2.78
C VAL A 41 -0.21 -6.31 4.09
N GLY A 42 0.25 -5.07 4.27
CA GLY A 42 1.05 -4.63 5.40
C GLY A 42 2.56 -4.66 5.17
N ASP A 43 3.04 -5.37 4.15
CA ASP A 43 4.47 -5.42 3.84
C ASP A 43 4.99 -4.10 3.27
N VAL A 44 6.23 -3.75 3.60
CA VAL A 44 6.93 -2.61 3.00
C VAL A 44 7.74 -3.11 1.81
N VAL A 45 7.53 -2.51 0.65
CA VAL A 45 8.12 -2.94 -0.63
C VAL A 45 8.92 -1.82 -1.25
N VAL A 46 10.05 -2.20 -1.84
CA VAL A 46 10.91 -1.33 -2.64
C VAL A 46 10.64 -1.63 -4.11
N PHE A 47 10.33 -0.59 -4.88
CA PHE A 47 9.96 -0.73 -6.29
C PHE A 47 10.43 0.48 -7.11
N GLU A 48 10.52 0.28 -8.41
CA GLU A 48 10.79 1.37 -9.35
C GLU A 48 9.54 2.26 -9.52
N SER A 49 9.70 3.56 -9.33
CA SER A 49 8.62 4.53 -9.41
C SER A 49 8.06 4.58 -10.85
N PRO A 50 6.74 4.44 -11.03
CA PRO A 50 6.14 4.53 -12.37
C PRO A 50 6.14 5.96 -12.93
N ILE A 51 6.23 6.98 -12.06
CA ILE A 51 6.25 8.39 -12.48
C ILE A 51 7.68 8.88 -12.74
N PHE A 52 8.60 8.53 -11.85
CA PHE A 52 9.96 9.05 -11.90
C PHE A 52 10.88 8.00 -12.52
N LEU A 53 11.33 8.26 -13.75
CA LEU A 53 12.29 7.40 -14.45
C LEU A 53 13.52 7.16 -13.56
N ARG A 54 13.85 5.88 -13.33
CA ARG A 54 14.95 5.43 -12.46
C ARG A 54 14.84 5.88 -10.99
N GLY A 55 13.70 6.41 -10.57
CA GLY A 55 13.41 6.69 -9.17
C GLY A 55 13.07 5.39 -8.44
N ILE A 56 13.66 5.16 -7.27
CA ILE A 56 13.28 4.05 -6.39
C ILE A 56 12.36 4.62 -5.31
N ALA A 57 11.24 3.94 -5.07
CA ALA A 57 10.29 4.28 -4.02
C ALA A 57 10.14 3.12 -3.04
N CYS A 58 9.79 3.46 -1.81
CA CYS A 58 9.44 2.49 -0.78
C CYS A 58 8.08 2.88 -0.18
N LYS A 59 7.14 1.93 -0.18
CA LYS A 59 5.76 2.12 0.28
C LYS A 59 5.25 0.85 0.97
N ARG A 60 4.18 0.98 1.74
CA ARG A 60 3.47 -0.15 2.33
C ARG A 60 2.39 -0.65 1.39
N VAL A 61 2.26 -1.97 1.26
CA VAL A 61 1.17 -2.62 0.54
C VAL A 61 -0.10 -2.52 1.37
N ILE A 62 -1.15 -1.95 0.79
CA ILE A 62 -2.46 -1.81 1.41
C ILE A 62 -3.46 -2.79 0.79
N GLY A 63 -3.31 -3.11 -0.51
CA GLY A 63 -4.17 -4.06 -1.21
C GLY A 63 -3.38 -4.92 -2.18
N MET A 64 -3.76 -6.19 -2.25
CA MET A 64 -3.26 -7.22 -3.17
C MET A 64 -4.24 -7.38 -4.35
N PRO A 65 -3.84 -8.08 -5.43
CA PRO A 65 -4.76 -8.42 -6.52
C PRO A 65 -6.10 -8.95 -6.02
N GLY A 66 -7.20 -8.37 -6.51
CA GLY A 66 -8.56 -8.73 -6.13
C GLY A 66 -9.12 -7.98 -4.92
N ASP A 67 -8.28 -7.37 -4.08
CA ASP A 67 -8.73 -6.59 -2.93
C ASP A 67 -9.46 -5.31 -3.38
N TYR A 68 -10.37 -4.83 -2.54
CA TYR A 68 -11.01 -3.53 -2.71
C TYR A 68 -10.41 -2.53 -1.74
N VAL A 69 -9.98 -1.39 -2.26
CA VAL A 69 -9.43 -0.28 -1.49
C VAL A 69 -10.35 0.93 -1.59
N LEU A 70 -10.67 1.52 -0.44
CA LEU A 70 -11.43 2.76 -0.39
C LEU A 70 -10.51 3.92 -0.77
N ARG A 71 -10.91 4.70 -1.76
CA ARG A 71 -10.17 5.87 -2.20
C ARG A 71 -10.92 7.13 -1.82
N ASP A 72 -10.18 8.09 -1.28
CA ASP A 72 -10.66 9.45 -1.01
C ASP A 72 -11.00 10.17 -2.34
N PRO A 73 -12.22 10.72 -2.47
CA PRO A 73 -12.71 11.40 -3.67
C PRO A 73 -12.07 12.77 -3.88
N HIS A 74 -11.49 13.38 -2.85
CA HIS A 74 -10.80 14.67 -2.96
C HIS A 74 -9.42 14.57 -3.64
N LEU A 75 -9.01 13.36 -4.03
CA LEU A 75 -7.77 13.11 -4.76
C LEU A 75 -8.04 13.01 -6.27
N SER A 76 -7.05 13.38 -7.10
CA SER A 76 -7.06 13.35 -8.58
C SER A 76 -8.09 12.39 -9.22
N PRO A 77 -9.02 12.83 -10.08
CA PRO A 77 -10.08 11.95 -10.57
C PRO A 77 -9.61 10.87 -11.56
N THR A 78 -8.31 10.87 -11.87
CA THR A 78 -7.65 9.85 -12.65
C THR A 78 -6.60 9.10 -11.84
N VAL A 79 -6.36 7.87 -12.24
CA VAL A 79 -5.34 6.96 -11.74
C VAL A 79 -4.44 6.58 -12.91
N GLY A 80 -3.18 7.02 -12.87
CA GLY A 80 -2.22 6.70 -13.94
C GLY A 80 -2.66 7.24 -15.32
N GLY A 81 -3.44 8.32 -15.33
CA GLY A 81 -4.02 8.91 -16.55
C GLY A 81 -5.34 8.27 -17.01
N ALA A 82 -5.78 7.18 -16.39
CA ALA A 82 -7.08 6.55 -16.69
C ALA A 82 -8.17 7.05 -15.71
N PRO A 83 -9.41 7.27 -16.18
CA PRO A 83 -10.53 7.59 -15.30
C PRO A 83 -10.84 6.40 -14.39
N ILE A 84 -11.21 6.68 -13.15
CA ILE A 84 -11.56 5.63 -12.19
C ILE A 84 -12.99 5.16 -12.47
N PRO A 85 -13.23 3.85 -12.62
CA PRO A 85 -14.58 3.32 -12.74
C PRO A 85 -15.44 3.72 -11.53
N GLY A 86 -16.63 4.26 -11.78
CA GLY A 86 -17.58 4.64 -10.73
C GLY A 86 -17.33 5.99 -10.04
N LEU A 87 -16.23 6.69 -10.39
CA LEU A 87 -15.95 8.04 -9.87
C LEU A 87 -16.67 9.14 -10.66
N TYR A 88 -17.03 8.89 -11.90
CA TYR A 88 -17.76 9.85 -12.71
C TYR A 88 -19.25 9.51 -12.74
N GLU A 89 -20.08 10.52 -12.52
CA GLU A 89 -21.53 10.46 -12.77
C GLU A 89 -21.83 11.47 -13.89
N GLY A 90 -21.84 10.98 -15.13
CA GLY A 90 -21.77 11.84 -16.32
C GLY A 90 -20.41 12.54 -16.40
N ASP A 91 -20.42 13.86 -16.57
CA ASP A 91 -19.20 14.70 -16.64
C ASP A 91 -18.72 15.19 -15.26
N ALA A 92 -19.49 14.91 -14.20
CA ALA A 92 -19.16 15.34 -12.83
C ALA A 92 -18.35 14.28 -12.08
N VAL A 93 -17.40 14.73 -11.26
CA VAL A 93 -16.65 13.89 -10.32
C VAL A 93 -17.47 13.73 -9.05
N ARG A 94 -17.67 12.48 -8.61
CA ARG A 94 -18.38 12.18 -7.36
C ARG A 94 -17.57 12.64 -6.15
N GLU A 95 -18.26 13.25 -5.19
CA GLU A 95 -17.69 13.67 -3.90
C GLU A 95 -17.69 12.54 -2.86
N GLU A 96 -18.29 11.39 -3.17
CA GLU A 96 -18.33 10.22 -2.31
C GLU A 96 -17.12 9.29 -2.54
N PRO A 97 -16.61 8.64 -1.49
CA PRO A 97 -15.46 7.76 -1.63
C PRO A 97 -15.79 6.54 -2.51
N VAL A 98 -14.88 6.25 -3.44
CA VAL A 98 -15.06 5.17 -4.41
C VAL A 98 -14.22 3.97 -4.02
N MET A 99 -14.83 2.79 -4.09
CA MET A 99 -14.12 1.52 -3.94
C MET A 99 -13.45 1.14 -5.25
N VAL A 100 -12.13 1.01 -5.23
CA VAL A 100 -11.34 0.57 -6.38
C VAL A 100 -10.88 -0.86 -6.15
N GLN A 101 -11.16 -1.74 -7.11
CA GLN A 101 -10.60 -3.08 -7.09
C GLN A 101 -9.16 -3.07 -7.64
N VAL A 102 -8.23 -3.72 -6.93
CA VAL A 102 -6.84 -3.85 -7.37
C VAL A 102 -6.78 -4.89 -8.50
N PRO A 103 -6.31 -4.50 -9.70
CA PRO A 103 -6.23 -5.42 -10.84
C PRO A 103 -5.26 -6.57 -10.60
N GLU A 104 -5.45 -7.65 -11.34
CA GLU A 104 -4.51 -8.77 -11.36
C GLU A 104 -3.08 -8.33 -11.70
N GLY A 105 -2.11 -8.91 -10.99
CA GLY A 105 -0.69 -8.56 -11.14
C GLY A 105 -0.28 -7.17 -10.65
N HIS A 106 -1.17 -6.43 -9.97
CA HIS A 106 -0.89 -5.12 -9.38
C HIS A 106 -1.04 -5.14 -7.87
N VAL A 107 -0.43 -4.16 -7.20
CA VAL A 107 -0.60 -3.91 -5.77
C VAL A 107 -0.99 -2.45 -5.55
N TRP A 108 -1.83 -2.20 -4.55
CA TRP A 108 -2.09 -0.86 -4.08
C TRP A 108 -1.12 -0.53 -2.94
N VAL A 109 -0.35 0.54 -3.09
CA VAL A 109 0.64 0.94 -2.08
C VAL A 109 0.37 2.34 -1.56
N ALA A 110 0.60 2.56 -0.27
CA ALA A 110 0.51 3.86 0.37
C ALA A 110 1.74 4.12 1.24
N GLY A 111 2.09 5.39 1.40
CA GLY A 111 3.08 5.79 2.40
C GLY A 111 2.44 5.94 3.77
N ASP A 112 3.18 5.62 4.82
CA ASP A 112 2.73 5.81 6.20
C ASP A 112 2.54 7.30 6.54
N ASN A 113 3.28 8.20 5.86
CA ASN A 113 3.09 9.65 5.95
C ASN A 113 2.20 10.14 4.79
N LEU A 114 0.88 10.06 5.00
CA LEU A 114 -0.14 10.32 3.98
C LEU A 114 0.01 11.69 3.29
N SER A 115 0.40 12.74 4.03
CA SER A 115 0.49 14.12 3.52
C SER A 115 1.70 14.38 2.63
N TYR A 116 2.80 13.64 2.83
CA TYR A 116 4.04 13.76 2.04
C TYR A 116 4.23 12.60 1.06
N SER A 117 3.27 11.69 0.98
CA SER A 117 3.37 10.50 0.14
C SER A 117 2.69 10.69 -1.21
N ARG A 118 3.50 10.71 -2.28
CA ARG A 118 3.04 10.38 -3.63
C ARG A 118 3.02 8.85 -3.77
N ASP A 119 1.83 8.26 -3.78
CA ASP A 119 1.60 6.81 -3.78
C ASP A 119 0.47 6.40 -4.73
N SER A 120 -0.08 5.18 -4.59
CA SER A 120 -1.11 4.64 -5.50
C SER A 120 -2.36 5.51 -5.57
N ARG A 121 -2.61 6.38 -4.60
CA ARG A 121 -3.70 7.36 -4.69
C ARG A 121 -3.51 8.38 -5.83
N PHE A 122 -2.26 8.65 -6.21
CA PHE A 122 -1.92 9.60 -7.27
C PHE A 122 -1.71 8.93 -8.63
N TYR A 123 -0.93 7.85 -8.68
CA TYR A 123 -0.58 7.18 -9.94
C TYR A 123 -1.28 5.83 -10.15
N GLY A 124 -1.88 5.25 -9.12
CA GLY A 124 -2.61 3.99 -9.22
C GLY A 124 -1.97 2.73 -8.71
N PRO A 125 -2.63 1.58 -8.99
CA PRO A 125 -2.07 0.28 -8.74
C PRO A 125 -0.69 0.16 -9.39
N VAL A 126 0.29 -0.32 -8.63
CA VAL A 126 1.66 -0.53 -9.10
C VAL A 126 1.78 -1.94 -9.66
N PRO A 127 2.30 -2.11 -10.89
CA PRO A 127 2.61 -3.44 -11.42
C PRO A 127 3.59 -4.16 -10.50
N MET A 128 3.27 -5.39 -10.09
CA MET A 128 4.15 -6.19 -9.24
C MET A 128 5.52 -6.42 -9.88
N ALA A 129 5.61 -6.34 -11.21
CA ALA A 129 6.86 -6.44 -11.97
C ALA A 129 7.90 -5.36 -11.59
N LEU A 130 7.47 -4.18 -11.16
CA LEU A 130 8.35 -3.09 -10.72
C LEU A 130 8.93 -3.31 -9.32
N ILE A 131 8.45 -4.32 -8.58
CA ILE A 131 8.89 -4.60 -7.22
C ILE A 131 10.28 -5.26 -7.25
N THR A 132 11.24 -4.55 -6.68
CA THR A 132 12.64 -4.98 -6.55
C THR A 132 12.83 -5.89 -5.34
N GLY A 133 12.08 -5.66 -4.26
CA GLY A 133 12.07 -6.55 -3.11
C GLY A 133 11.22 -6.08 -1.94
N LYS A 134 11.24 -6.86 -0.86
CA LYS A 134 10.53 -6.60 0.40
C LYS A 134 11.50 -6.11 1.46
N THR A 135 11.21 -4.98 2.10
CA THR A 135 11.99 -4.47 3.23
C THR A 135 11.83 -5.42 4.42
N LEU A 136 12.95 -5.81 5.01
CA LEU A 136 13.03 -6.65 6.19
C LEU A 136 13.37 -5.84 7.45
N TYR A 137 14.16 -4.79 7.29
CA TYR A 137 14.67 -3.99 8.40
C TYR A 137 14.88 -2.55 7.98
N VAL A 138 14.57 -1.64 8.92
CA VAL A 138 14.87 -0.22 8.84
C VAL A 138 15.57 0.14 10.15
N GLY A 139 16.74 0.74 10.09
CA GLY A 139 17.46 1.15 11.30
C GLY A 139 18.47 2.25 11.03
N ASP A 140 18.86 2.95 12.08
CA ASP A 140 19.75 4.12 12.10
C ASP A 140 21.25 3.81 11.99
N GLY A 141 21.62 2.53 11.78
CA GLY A 141 23.01 2.10 11.57
C GLY A 141 23.73 1.62 12.83
N TYR A 142 23.10 1.66 14.01
CA TYR A 142 23.63 0.96 15.18
C TYR A 142 23.38 -0.55 15.03
N PHE A 143 24.44 -1.26 14.66
CA PHE A 143 24.44 -2.67 14.28
C PHE A 143 24.12 -3.58 15.48
N ASN A 144 22.85 -3.97 15.64
CA ASN A 144 22.45 -4.96 16.66
C ASN A 144 22.07 -6.29 16.00
N TRP A 145 22.89 -7.33 16.21
CA TRP A 145 22.68 -8.69 15.67
C TRP A 145 21.34 -9.33 16.09
N THR A 146 20.74 -8.87 17.20
CA THR A 146 19.46 -9.39 17.69
C THR A 146 18.25 -8.95 16.84
N SER A 147 18.35 -7.83 16.11
CA SER A 147 17.24 -7.30 15.29
C SER A 147 16.97 -8.13 14.02
N PHE A 148 17.94 -8.88 13.50
CA PHE A 148 17.71 -9.75 12.33
C PHE A 148 16.84 -10.98 12.65
N ARG A 149 16.80 -11.42 13.91
CA ARG A 149 16.01 -12.60 14.32
C ARG A 149 14.51 -12.31 14.41
N LYS A 150 14.10 -11.04 14.45
CA LYS A 150 12.69 -10.62 14.44
C LYS A 150 12.52 -9.46 13.45
N PRO A 151 11.89 -9.66 12.28
CA PRO A 151 11.59 -8.55 11.38
C PRO A 151 10.80 -7.48 12.16
N GLN A 152 11.35 -6.27 12.23
CA GLN A 152 10.75 -5.16 12.99
C GLN A 152 9.49 -4.63 12.30
N LEU A 153 9.45 -4.73 10.97
CA LEU A 153 8.24 -4.45 10.20
C LEU A 153 7.41 -5.72 10.18
N GLN A 154 6.62 -5.92 11.23
CA GLN A 154 5.62 -6.97 11.25
C GLN A 154 4.52 -6.60 10.28
N THR A 155 4.13 -7.57 9.45
CA THR A 155 2.86 -7.53 8.74
C THR A 155 1.78 -7.36 9.80
N VAL A 156 0.95 -6.31 9.72
CA VAL A 156 -0.24 -6.21 10.57
C VAL A 156 -1.15 -7.35 10.13
N THR A 157 -1.09 -8.47 10.84
CA THR A 157 -2.03 -9.55 10.65
C THR A 157 -3.37 -9.06 11.18
N VAL A 158 -4.26 -8.65 10.29
CA VAL A 158 -5.68 -8.56 10.63
C VAL A 158 -6.08 -9.98 11.02
N SER A 159 -6.29 -10.22 12.31
CA SER A 159 -6.90 -11.46 12.78
C SER A 159 -8.27 -11.53 12.13
N ASP A 160 -8.47 -12.54 11.29
CA ASP A 160 -9.70 -12.79 10.56
C ASP A 160 -10.74 -13.35 11.55
N ASP A 161 -11.15 -12.53 12.51
CA ASP A 161 -12.21 -12.84 13.48
C ASP A 161 -13.56 -12.54 12.81
N ARG A 162 -13.78 -13.18 11.66
CA ARG A 162 -15.08 -13.23 10.99
C ARG A 162 -15.81 -14.49 11.46
N SER A 163 -16.24 -14.47 12.72
CA SER A 163 -17.43 -15.23 13.08
C SER A 163 -18.60 -14.59 12.33
N HIS A 164 -18.96 -15.21 11.20
CA HIS A 164 -20.18 -14.88 10.47
C HIS A 164 -21.38 -15.13 11.38
N ALA A 165 -21.87 -14.08 12.04
CA ALA A 165 -23.27 -14.01 12.43
C ALA A 165 -24.05 -13.43 11.23
N PRO A 166 -25.08 -14.11 10.70
CA PRO A 166 -25.91 -13.54 9.68
C PRO A 166 -26.69 -12.36 10.29
N VAL A 167 -26.54 -11.17 9.70
CA VAL A 167 -27.36 -10.01 10.06
C VAL A 167 -28.74 -10.21 9.44
N GLU A 168 -29.60 -10.94 10.15
CA GLU A 168 -31.04 -10.88 9.92
C GLU A 168 -31.59 -9.66 10.66
N ARG A 169 -32.02 -8.64 9.91
CA ARG A 169 -33.42 -8.14 9.90
C ARG A 169 -33.52 -6.75 9.30
N GLU A 170 -34.31 -6.73 8.23
CA GLU A 170 -35.16 -5.66 7.72
C GLU A 170 -35.70 -4.79 8.86
N VAL A 171 -35.30 -3.51 8.89
CA VAL A 171 -35.97 -2.49 9.73
C VAL A 171 -36.91 -1.75 8.79
N ALA A 172 -38.20 -2.01 8.98
CA ALA A 172 -39.29 -1.33 8.31
C ALA A 172 -39.20 0.18 8.55
N LEU A 173 -39.43 0.95 7.48
CA LEU A 173 -39.65 2.39 7.53
C LEU A 173 -40.97 2.64 8.27
N GLU A 174 -40.92 3.19 9.48
CA GLU A 174 -42.10 3.73 10.16
C GLU A 174 -42.24 5.22 9.82
N ASP A 175 -43.35 5.54 9.15
CA ASP A 175 -43.82 6.88 8.84
C ASP A 175 -43.88 7.74 10.12
N THR A 176 -43.03 8.76 10.19
CA THR A 176 -43.13 9.78 11.24
C THR A 176 -44.10 10.87 10.77
N GLN A 177 -45.34 10.80 11.26
CA GLN A 177 -46.31 11.89 11.20
C GLN A 177 -45.80 13.11 11.98
N ALA A 178 -45.84 14.27 11.32
CA ALA A 178 -45.55 15.57 11.93
C ALA A 178 -46.70 16.03 12.84
N PRO A 179 -46.40 16.70 13.98
CA PRO A 179 -47.38 17.51 14.70
C PRO A 179 -47.61 18.89 14.06
#